data_AF-A0A3N5GV26-F1
#
_entry.id   AF-A0A3N5GV26-F1
#
_cell.length_a   1.000
_cell.length_b   1.000
_cell.length_c   1.000
_cell.angle_alpha   90.00
_cell.angle_beta   90.00
_cell.angle_gamma   90.00
#
_symmetry.space_group_name_H-M   'P 1'
#
loop_
_entity.id
_entity.type
_entity.pdbx_description
1 polymer ?
#
loop_
_entity_poly.entity_id
_entity_poly.type
_entity_poly.pdbx_seq_one_letter_code
_entity_poly.pdbx_strand_id
1 'polypeptide(L)'
;MIATVPKTPRMLRLTPEDNVLVAIDVVDKGATAPEGIVALERIMKGHKMAATEIRVGQPVRKFGQIIGFAKQDIPKGAWIHEHNTGMQDFDRDYAFAEEAKPEDILPLGQQATFQGYRRANGKVGTRNYIGIMTSVNCSATVAGFIAEEVKRSGMLKDYPNIDGIVALKMDNGCVVDFRGAIFDILKRTAWGYATNPNMGGVLMVGLGCEGFQIPRFKEAYNVTESETFRTMTIQETGGTRKTVAAGVAAVREMLPHVNAVMRETCHASELVVALQCG
;
A
#
# COMPACT_ATOMS: atom_id res chain seq x y z
N MET A 1 -2.79 -54.11 -1.01
CA MET A 1 -2.42 -52.82 -1.62
C MET A 1 -3.63 -51.90 -1.48
N ILE A 2 -3.55 -50.86 -0.65
CA ILE A 2 -4.65 -49.89 -0.53
C ILE A 2 -4.55 -49.00 -1.76
N ALA A 3 -5.45 -49.19 -2.73
CA ALA A 3 -5.55 -48.30 -3.88
C ALA A 3 -5.90 -46.91 -3.36
N THR A 4 -4.95 -45.98 -3.42
CA THR A 4 -5.21 -44.57 -3.15
C THR A 4 -6.20 -44.09 -4.20
N VAL A 5 -7.42 -43.73 -3.78
CA VAL A 5 -8.40 -43.07 -4.64
C VAL A 5 -7.69 -41.89 -5.29
N PRO A 6 -7.61 -41.80 -6.62
CA PRO A 6 -6.92 -40.70 -7.27
C PRO A 6 -7.58 -39.40 -6.84
N LYS A 7 -6.83 -38.56 -6.14
CA LYS A 7 -7.32 -37.25 -5.70
C LYS A 7 -7.51 -36.38 -6.93
N THR A 8 -8.75 -35.99 -7.22
CA THR A 8 -9.05 -35.00 -8.25
C THR A 8 -8.20 -33.74 -8.01
N PRO A 9 -7.36 -33.33 -8.97
CA PRO A 9 -6.52 -32.15 -8.79
C PRO A 9 -7.38 -30.90 -8.68
N ARG A 10 -6.98 -29.94 -7.84
CA ARG A 10 -7.78 -28.73 -7.65
C ARG A 10 -7.56 -27.76 -8.79
N MET A 11 -8.67 -27.27 -9.34
CA MET A 11 -8.69 -26.22 -10.34
C MET A 11 -9.81 -25.24 -10.02
N LEU A 12 -9.64 -23.99 -10.46
CA LEU A 12 -10.57 -22.90 -10.20
C LEU A 12 -11.12 -22.34 -11.50
N ARG A 13 -12.45 -22.25 -11.56
CA ARG A 13 -13.18 -21.39 -12.48
C ARG A 13 -13.51 -20.09 -11.74
N LEU A 14 -13.18 -18.94 -12.32
CA LEU A 14 -13.35 -17.66 -11.63
C LEU A 14 -14.76 -17.11 -11.84
N THR A 15 -15.29 -17.23 -13.06
CA THR A 15 -16.68 -16.91 -13.37
C THR A 15 -17.33 -18.00 -14.24
N PRO A 16 -18.67 -18.13 -14.23
CA PRO A 16 -19.38 -19.10 -15.08
C PRO A 16 -19.10 -18.96 -16.59
N GLU A 17 -18.80 -17.75 -17.05
CA GLU A 17 -18.56 -17.38 -18.46
C GLU A 17 -17.14 -17.74 -18.94
N ASP A 18 -16.25 -18.08 -18.02
CA ASP A 18 -14.89 -18.50 -18.37
C ASP A 18 -14.94 -19.75 -19.25
N ASN A 19 -14.02 -19.86 -20.20
CA ASN A 19 -13.82 -21.10 -20.96
C ASN A 19 -12.52 -21.81 -20.59
N VAL A 20 -11.92 -21.41 -19.46
CA VAL A 20 -10.70 -21.96 -18.90
C VAL A 20 -10.83 -22.28 -17.42
N LEU A 21 -10.00 -23.20 -16.93
CA LEU A 21 -9.77 -23.47 -15.51
C LEU A 21 -8.32 -23.11 -15.15
N VAL A 22 -8.08 -22.55 -13.97
CA VAL A 22 -6.74 -22.28 -13.44
C VAL A 22 -6.31 -23.40 -12.51
N ALA A 23 -5.15 -23.99 -12.76
CA ALA A 23 -4.60 -25.06 -11.94
C ALA A 23 -4.11 -24.54 -10.57
N ILE A 24 -4.64 -25.09 -9.47
CA ILE A 24 -4.15 -24.82 -8.10
C ILE A 24 -3.03 -25.82 -7.74
N ASP A 25 -3.16 -27.04 -8.24
CA ASP A 25 -2.17 -28.12 -8.13
C ASP A 25 -1.52 -28.39 -9.50
N VAL A 26 -0.50 -29.25 -9.55
CA VAL A 26 -0.06 -29.83 -10.83
C VAL A 26 -1.09 -30.86 -11.27
N VAL A 27 -1.49 -30.81 -12.54
CA VAL A 27 -2.43 -31.76 -13.16
C VAL A 27 -1.64 -32.64 -14.11
N ASP A 28 -1.57 -33.94 -13.83
CA ASP A 28 -0.91 -34.88 -14.72
C ASP A 28 -1.78 -35.23 -15.93
N LYS A 29 -1.13 -35.58 -17.04
CA LYS A 29 -1.82 -36.03 -18.25
C LYS A 29 -2.71 -37.24 -17.93
N GLY A 30 -3.95 -37.21 -18.39
CA GLY A 30 -4.96 -38.26 -18.16
C GLY A 30 -5.69 -38.12 -16.82
N ALA A 31 -5.30 -37.18 -15.94
CA ALA A 31 -6.05 -36.92 -14.73
C ALA A 31 -7.41 -36.26 -15.05
N THR A 32 -8.46 -36.69 -14.35
CA THR A 32 -9.77 -36.05 -14.40
C THR A 32 -9.82 -34.92 -13.39
N ALA A 33 -9.91 -33.69 -13.89
CA ALA A 33 -10.09 -32.46 -13.15
C ALA A 33 -11.58 -32.21 -12.79
N PRO A 34 -11.93 -31.14 -12.05
CA PRO A 34 -13.32 -30.73 -11.86
C PRO A 34 -14.09 -30.62 -13.17
N GLU A 35 -15.41 -30.75 -13.12
CA GLU A 35 -16.30 -30.78 -14.30
C GLU A 35 -16.07 -31.98 -15.23
N GLY A 36 -15.38 -33.03 -14.74
CA GLY A 36 -15.15 -34.27 -15.48
C GLY A 36 -14.18 -34.12 -16.65
N ILE A 37 -13.34 -33.09 -16.63
CA ILE A 37 -12.44 -32.75 -17.73
C ILE A 37 -11.14 -33.53 -17.61
N VAL A 38 -10.80 -34.29 -18.64
CA VAL A 38 -9.54 -35.05 -18.68
C VAL A 38 -8.44 -34.18 -19.25
N ALA A 39 -7.32 -34.04 -18.52
CA ALA A 39 -6.17 -33.29 -18.99
C ALA A 39 -5.46 -34.03 -20.14
N LEU A 40 -5.28 -33.36 -21.27
CA LEU A 40 -4.59 -33.94 -22.44
C LEU A 40 -3.07 -33.90 -22.31
N GLU A 41 -2.59 -33.03 -21.43
CA GLU A 41 -1.18 -32.74 -21.17
C GLU A 41 -0.96 -32.55 -19.67
N ARG A 42 0.31 -32.51 -19.25
CA ARG A 42 0.64 -32.11 -17.89
C ARG A 42 0.55 -30.59 -17.76
N ILE A 43 -0.22 -30.11 -16.78
CA ILE A 43 -0.49 -28.69 -16.56
C ILE A 43 0.09 -28.28 -15.21
N MET A 44 0.99 -27.30 -15.23
CA MET A 44 1.65 -26.81 -14.03
C MET A 44 0.73 -25.93 -13.19
N LYS A 45 1.01 -25.82 -11.89
CA LYS A 45 0.34 -24.89 -10.99
C LYS A 45 0.37 -23.45 -11.56
N GLY A 46 -0.78 -22.78 -11.52
CA GLY A 46 -0.97 -21.43 -12.05
C GLY A 46 -1.29 -21.36 -13.55
N HIS A 47 -1.10 -22.45 -14.29
CA HIS A 47 -1.41 -22.50 -15.71
C HIS A 47 -2.90 -22.77 -15.96
N LYS A 48 -3.32 -22.63 -17.22
CA LYS A 48 -4.72 -22.70 -17.63
C LYS A 48 -5.00 -24.01 -18.38
N MET A 49 -6.18 -24.58 -18.19
CA MET A 49 -6.70 -25.70 -18.97
C MET A 49 -7.97 -25.27 -19.69
N ALA A 50 -8.15 -25.70 -20.94
CA ALA A 50 -9.38 -25.45 -21.68
C ALA A 50 -10.55 -26.22 -21.05
N ALA A 51 -11.62 -25.50 -20.67
CA ALA A 51 -12.80 -26.13 -20.10
C ALA A 51 -13.78 -26.66 -21.16
N THR A 52 -13.70 -26.09 -22.35
CA THR A 52 -14.43 -26.48 -23.56
C THR A 52 -13.46 -26.45 -24.74
N GLU A 53 -13.89 -26.96 -25.88
CA GLU A 53 -13.19 -26.70 -27.14
C GLU A 53 -13.22 -25.20 -27.46
N ILE A 54 -12.08 -24.64 -27.90
CA ILE A 54 -11.92 -23.25 -28.33
C ILE A 54 -11.27 -23.29 -29.72
N ARG A 55 -12.00 -22.92 -30.76
CA ARG A 55 -11.49 -22.94 -32.14
C ARG A 55 -10.57 -21.78 -32.42
N VAL A 56 -9.74 -21.89 -33.44
CA VAL A 56 -8.87 -20.81 -33.92
C VAL A 56 -9.64 -19.49 -34.07
N GLY A 57 -9.04 -18.39 -33.56
CA GLY A 57 -9.65 -17.07 -33.56
C GLY A 57 -10.76 -16.84 -32.52
N GLN A 58 -11.21 -17.89 -31.81
CA GLN A 58 -12.19 -17.71 -30.73
C GLN A 58 -11.54 -17.12 -29.47
N PRO A 59 -12.29 -16.34 -28.68
CA PRO A 59 -11.78 -15.72 -27.47
C PRO A 59 -11.52 -16.76 -26.37
N VAL A 60 -10.41 -16.57 -25.66
CA VAL A 60 -10.12 -17.21 -24.39
C VAL A 60 -10.60 -16.28 -23.28
N ARG A 61 -11.49 -16.77 -22.42
CA ARG A 61 -12.17 -16.01 -21.37
C ARG A 61 -11.72 -16.43 -19.98
N LYS A 62 -11.32 -15.43 -19.18
CA LYS A 62 -10.94 -15.56 -17.77
C LYS A 62 -11.39 -14.30 -17.03
N PHE A 63 -11.97 -14.45 -15.83
CA PHE A 63 -12.62 -13.34 -15.10
C PHE A 63 -13.83 -12.76 -15.86
N GLY A 64 -14.52 -13.57 -16.69
CA GLY A 64 -15.56 -13.11 -17.60
C GLY A 64 -15.06 -12.30 -18.81
N GLN A 65 -13.78 -11.93 -18.81
CA GLN A 65 -13.17 -11.06 -19.81
C GLN A 65 -12.37 -11.83 -20.86
N ILE A 66 -12.29 -11.28 -22.07
CA ILE A 66 -11.41 -11.80 -23.13
C ILE A 66 -9.96 -11.47 -22.76
N ILE A 67 -9.15 -12.50 -22.54
CA ILE A 67 -7.72 -12.37 -22.20
C ILE A 67 -6.79 -12.68 -23.39
N GLY A 68 -7.36 -13.04 -24.53
CA GLY A 68 -6.65 -13.42 -25.74
C GLY A 68 -7.52 -14.27 -26.66
N PHE A 69 -6.92 -14.76 -27.73
CA PHE A 69 -7.58 -15.57 -28.76
C PHE A 69 -6.76 -16.81 -29.06
N ALA A 70 -7.43 -17.89 -29.44
CA ALA A 70 -6.77 -19.14 -29.79
C ALA A 70 -6.01 -18.98 -31.12
N LYS A 71 -4.72 -19.34 -31.15
CA LYS A 71 -3.86 -19.35 -32.36
C LYS A 71 -4.10 -20.57 -33.25
N GLN A 72 -4.73 -21.59 -32.68
CA GLN A 72 -5.06 -22.87 -33.29
C GLN A 72 -6.28 -23.44 -32.56
N ASP A 73 -6.85 -24.54 -33.05
CA ASP A 73 -7.89 -25.23 -32.30
C ASP A 73 -7.33 -25.80 -30.98
N ILE A 74 -8.00 -25.50 -29.87
CA ILE A 74 -7.64 -25.92 -28.52
C ILE A 74 -8.73 -26.88 -28.03
N PRO A 75 -8.48 -28.19 -27.98
CA PRO A 75 -9.47 -29.14 -27.50
C PRO A 75 -9.71 -28.98 -26.00
N LYS A 76 -10.90 -29.38 -25.54
CA LYS A 76 -11.23 -29.47 -24.12
C LYS A 76 -10.19 -30.30 -23.37
N GLY A 77 -9.67 -29.78 -22.26
CA GLY A 77 -8.63 -30.43 -21.46
C GLY A 77 -7.19 -30.12 -21.90
N ALA A 78 -6.97 -29.36 -22.98
CA ALA A 78 -5.64 -28.95 -23.41
C ALA A 78 -5.03 -27.88 -22.50
N TRP A 79 -3.70 -27.82 -22.47
CA TRP A 79 -2.96 -26.78 -21.76
C TRP A 79 -3.03 -25.46 -22.53
N ILE A 80 -3.56 -24.40 -21.92
CA ILE A 80 -3.62 -23.06 -22.51
C ILE A 80 -2.41 -22.24 -22.06
N HIS A 81 -1.59 -21.82 -23.03
CA HIS A 81 -0.42 -20.98 -22.82
C HIS A 81 -0.10 -20.11 -24.05
N GLU A 82 0.95 -19.30 -23.96
CA GLU A 82 1.43 -18.41 -25.02
C GLU A 82 1.71 -19.10 -26.37
N HIS A 83 1.97 -20.41 -26.38
CA HIS A 83 2.19 -21.15 -27.62
C HIS A 83 0.90 -21.30 -28.45
N ASN A 84 -0.27 -21.44 -27.81
CA ASN A 84 -1.56 -21.63 -28.47
C ASN A 84 -2.56 -20.48 -28.25
N THR A 85 -2.17 -19.43 -27.53
CA THR A 85 -2.95 -18.20 -27.35
C THR A 85 -2.16 -16.97 -27.71
N GLY A 86 -2.84 -15.93 -28.20
CA GLY A 86 -2.25 -14.67 -28.58
C GLY A 86 -3.17 -13.48 -28.36
N MET A 87 -2.58 -12.28 -28.45
CA MET A 87 -3.34 -11.02 -28.44
C MET A 87 -3.77 -10.68 -29.86
N GLN A 88 -4.97 -10.13 -29.99
CA GLN A 88 -5.47 -9.54 -31.22
C GLN A 88 -6.16 -8.22 -30.87
N ASP A 89 -6.22 -7.31 -31.83
CA ASP A 89 -7.07 -6.13 -31.73
C ASP A 89 -8.52 -6.55 -31.91
N PHE A 90 -9.37 -6.07 -31.01
CA PHE A 90 -10.81 -6.27 -31.05
C PHE A 90 -11.46 -5.07 -30.39
N ASP A 91 -12.70 -4.79 -30.79
CA ASP A 91 -13.45 -3.69 -30.21
C ASP A 91 -13.77 -4.00 -28.74
N ARG A 92 -13.59 -3.00 -27.87
CA ARG A 92 -13.78 -3.13 -26.43
C ARG A 92 -14.82 -2.12 -26.00
N ASP A 93 -16.03 -2.58 -25.77
CA ASP A 93 -16.96 -1.83 -24.94
C ASP A 93 -16.57 -2.05 -23.48
N TYR A 94 -15.97 -1.02 -22.87
CA TYR A 94 -15.49 -1.09 -21.49
C TYR A 94 -16.62 -1.19 -20.46
N ALA A 95 -17.88 -1.02 -20.87
CA ALA A 95 -19.07 -1.29 -20.06
C ALA A 95 -18.95 -0.72 -18.63
N PHE A 96 -18.48 0.53 -18.53
CA PHE A 96 -18.07 1.10 -17.25
C PHE A 96 -19.22 1.04 -16.25
N ALA A 97 -18.96 0.36 -15.12
CA ALA A 97 -19.92 0.22 -14.02
C ALA A 97 -21.26 -0.45 -14.41
N GLU A 98 -21.33 -1.21 -15.51
CA GLU A 98 -22.58 -1.87 -15.93
C GLU A 98 -23.08 -2.89 -14.89
N GLU A 99 -22.17 -3.56 -14.19
CA GLU A 99 -22.50 -4.47 -13.09
C GLU A 99 -22.55 -3.78 -11.70
N ALA A 100 -22.41 -2.45 -11.63
CA ALA A 100 -22.46 -1.75 -10.36
C ALA A 100 -23.86 -1.86 -9.76
N LYS A 101 -23.93 -2.39 -8.55
CA LYS A 101 -25.17 -2.52 -7.78
C LYS A 101 -25.08 -1.60 -6.56
N PRO A 102 -26.22 -1.05 -6.10
CA PRO A 102 -26.27 -0.44 -4.78
C PRO A 102 -25.76 -1.46 -3.75
N GLU A 103 -24.77 -1.05 -2.96
CA GLU A 103 -24.28 -1.86 -1.85
C GLU A 103 -25.24 -1.71 -0.66
N ASP A 104 -25.51 -2.81 0.03
CA ASP A 104 -26.32 -2.81 1.25
C ASP A 104 -25.49 -2.30 2.43
N ILE A 105 -25.27 -0.98 2.47
CA ILE A 105 -24.56 -0.33 3.57
C ILE A 105 -25.35 -0.56 4.87
N LEU A 106 -24.70 -1.19 5.84
CA LEU A 106 -25.30 -1.50 7.14
C LEU A 106 -25.77 -0.20 7.84
N PRO A 107 -26.91 -0.24 8.57
CA PRO A 107 -27.33 0.87 9.43
C PRO A 107 -26.24 1.25 10.43
N LEU A 108 -26.15 2.54 10.82
CA LEU A 108 -25.08 3.05 11.69
C LEU A 108 -24.84 2.22 12.97
N GLY A 109 -25.90 1.71 13.61
CA GLY A 109 -25.80 0.89 14.81
C GLY A 109 -25.26 -0.53 14.60
N GLN A 110 -25.13 -0.97 13.34
CA GLN A 110 -24.58 -2.27 12.93
C GLN A 110 -23.20 -2.13 12.26
N GLN A 111 -22.77 -0.91 11.96
CA GLN A 111 -21.46 -0.66 11.39
C GLN A 111 -20.37 -0.95 12.43
N ALA A 112 -19.28 -1.57 11.97
CA ALA A 112 -18.15 -1.85 12.84
C ALA A 112 -17.54 -0.57 13.42
N THR A 113 -16.90 -0.71 14.57
CA THR A 113 -16.15 0.36 15.24
C THR A 113 -14.73 -0.11 15.52
N PHE A 114 -13.81 0.84 15.72
CA PHE A 114 -12.44 0.55 16.15
C PHE A 114 -11.94 1.58 17.17
N GLN A 115 -10.90 1.22 17.93
CA GLN A 115 -10.25 2.13 18.87
C GLN A 115 -9.21 2.99 18.13
N GLY A 116 -9.56 4.24 17.83
CA GLY A 116 -8.76 5.18 17.05
C GLY A 116 -8.33 6.41 17.84
N TYR A 117 -7.35 7.15 17.31
CA TYR A 117 -6.90 8.44 17.86
C TYR A 117 -7.52 9.57 17.03
N ARG A 118 -8.55 10.24 17.56
CA ARG A 118 -9.16 11.39 16.87
C ARG A 118 -8.23 12.59 16.92
N ARG A 119 -8.02 13.22 15.76
CA ARG A 119 -7.20 14.44 15.62
C ARG A 119 -8.08 15.67 15.61
N ALA A 120 -7.49 16.83 15.90
CA ALA A 120 -8.19 18.12 15.90
C ALA A 120 -8.84 18.48 14.54
N ASN A 121 -8.30 17.94 13.44
CA ASN A 121 -8.86 18.11 12.09
C ASN A 121 -9.99 17.13 11.74
N GLY A 122 -10.48 16.35 12.71
CA GLY A 122 -11.58 15.40 12.54
C GLY A 122 -11.16 14.00 12.07
N LYS A 123 -9.98 13.85 11.44
CA LYS A 123 -9.49 12.55 10.97
C LYS A 123 -9.11 11.64 12.12
N VAL A 124 -9.15 10.33 11.89
CA VAL A 124 -8.84 9.31 12.90
C VAL A 124 -7.62 8.50 12.50
N GLY A 125 -6.61 8.46 13.39
CA GLY A 125 -5.45 7.58 13.27
C GLY A 125 -5.72 6.20 13.88
N THR A 126 -5.17 5.16 13.27
CA THR A 126 -5.11 3.82 13.89
C THR A 126 -3.90 3.68 14.83
N ARG A 127 -2.94 4.60 14.72
CA ARG A 127 -1.72 4.69 15.52
C ARG A 127 -1.44 6.13 15.97
N ASN A 128 -0.54 6.28 16.93
CA ASN A 128 -0.08 7.56 17.46
C ASN A 128 1.46 7.59 17.50
N TYR A 129 2.07 7.96 16.39
CA TYR A 129 3.52 8.04 16.20
C TYR A 129 4.04 9.47 16.26
N ILE A 130 5.31 9.59 16.62
CA ILE A 130 6.11 10.77 16.33
C ILE A 130 6.94 10.50 15.06
N GLY A 131 6.79 11.34 14.04
CA GLY A 131 7.52 11.25 12.79
C GLY A 131 8.70 12.21 12.73
N ILE A 132 9.91 11.70 12.54
CA ILE A 132 11.10 12.51 12.26
C ILE A 132 11.30 12.53 10.75
N MET A 133 10.85 13.59 10.10
CA MET A 133 10.84 13.73 8.65
C MET A 133 12.07 14.49 8.17
N THR A 134 12.54 14.16 6.97
CA THR A 134 13.66 14.86 6.35
C THR A 134 13.27 15.60 5.09
N SER A 135 13.86 16.77 4.86
CA SER A 135 13.72 17.50 3.60
C SER A 135 14.71 17.05 2.52
N VAL A 136 15.76 16.31 2.91
CA VAL A 136 16.85 15.87 2.02
C VAL A 136 17.65 14.71 2.62
N ASN A 137 18.29 13.91 1.78
CA ASN A 137 19.17 12.80 2.20
C ASN A 137 20.27 13.20 3.18
N CYS A 138 20.86 14.39 3.04
CA CYS A 138 21.89 14.88 3.98
C CYS A 138 21.39 14.98 5.43
N SER A 139 20.07 15.02 5.66
CA SER A 139 19.45 15.02 6.98
C SER A 139 18.93 13.63 7.42
N ALA A 140 18.96 12.61 6.55
CA ALA A 140 18.49 11.24 6.82
C ALA A 140 19.20 10.58 8.01
N THR A 141 20.52 10.75 8.09
CA THR A 141 21.33 10.21 9.19
C THR A 141 20.98 10.89 10.52
N VAL A 142 20.81 12.22 10.51
CA VAL A 142 20.43 12.99 11.71
C VAL A 142 19.05 12.58 12.22
N ALA A 143 18.07 12.45 11.34
CA ALA A 143 16.74 11.96 11.69
C ALA A 143 16.77 10.54 12.29
N GLY A 144 17.59 9.65 11.71
CA GLY A 144 17.83 8.31 12.25
C GLY A 144 18.38 8.35 13.68
N PHE A 145 19.43 9.13 13.91
CA PHE A 145 20.04 9.26 15.24
C PHE A 145 19.11 9.86 16.28
N ILE A 146 18.26 10.83 15.91
CA ILE A 146 17.23 11.36 16.84
C ILE A 146 16.28 10.24 17.26
N ALA A 147 15.73 9.48 16.29
CA ALA A 147 14.80 8.40 16.59
C ALA A 147 15.43 7.28 17.43
N GLU A 148 16.68 6.92 17.15
CA GLU A 148 17.44 5.93 17.92
C GLU A 148 17.74 6.42 19.34
N GLU A 149 18.15 7.67 19.52
CA GLU A 149 18.46 8.24 20.83
C GLU A 149 17.20 8.30 21.71
N VAL A 150 16.06 8.72 21.15
CA VAL A 150 14.78 8.73 21.87
C VAL A 150 14.41 7.32 22.32
N LYS A 151 14.52 6.31 21.45
CA LYS A 151 14.26 4.90 21.80
C LYS A 151 15.22 4.42 22.89
N ARG A 152 16.53 4.70 22.74
CA ARG A 152 17.58 4.28 23.68
C ARG A 152 17.40 4.88 25.06
N SER A 153 16.99 6.15 25.13
CA SER A 153 16.78 6.86 26.40
C SER A 153 15.67 6.25 27.28
N GLY A 154 14.76 5.48 26.68
CA GLY A 154 13.61 4.92 27.39
C GLY A 154 12.48 5.90 27.68
N MET A 155 12.59 7.18 27.29
CA MET A 155 11.61 8.23 27.64
C MET A 155 10.19 7.92 27.15
N LEU A 156 10.01 7.13 26.09
CA LEU A 156 8.68 6.73 25.59
C LEU A 156 7.91 5.85 26.59
N LYS A 157 8.58 5.18 27.54
CA LYS A 157 7.92 4.32 28.53
C LYS A 157 6.95 5.08 29.44
N ASP A 158 7.20 6.36 29.64
CA ASP A 158 6.37 7.23 30.47
C ASP A 158 5.12 7.76 29.72
N TYR A 159 5.00 7.46 28.42
CA TYR A 159 3.95 7.96 27.52
C TYR A 159 3.22 6.80 26.81
N PRO A 160 2.34 6.08 27.52
CA PRO A 160 1.73 4.84 27.02
C PRO A 160 0.80 5.02 25.82
N ASN A 161 0.34 6.24 25.53
CA ASN A 161 -0.51 6.52 24.37
C ASN A 161 0.29 6.79 23.09
N ILE A 162 1.63 6.71 23.13
CA ILE A 162 2.50 6.89 21.98
C ILE A 162 2.96 5.51 21.51
N ASP A 163 2.54 5.09 20.31
CA ASP A 163 2.86 3.77 19.75
C ASP A 163 4.33 3.69 19.30
N GLY A 164 4.99 4.82 19.08
CA GLY A 164 6.44 4.88 18.88
C GLY A 164 6.93 6.12 18.14
N ILE A 165 8.17 6.03 17.67
CA ILE A 165 8.87 7.06 16.89
C ILE A 165 9.50 6.45 15.64
N VAL A 166 9.36 7.14 14.51
CA VAL A 166 9.82 6.68 13.19
C VAL A 166 10.59 7.78 12.46
N ALA A 167 11.73 7.43 11.87
CA ALA A 167 12.44 8.32 10.96
C ALA A 167 11.96 8.09 9.52
N LEU A 168 11.36 9.10 8.92
CA LEU A 168 10.86 9.12 7.55
C LEU A 168 11.91 9.79 6.67
N LYS A 169 12.84 8.98 6.18
CA LYS A 169 14.03 9.40 5.46
C LYS A 169 13.71 9.60 3.98
N MET A 170 14.23 10.68 3.41
CA MET A 170 14.05 11.08 2.03
C MET A 170 15.40 10.97 1.30
N ASP A 171 15.44 10.24 0.19
CA ASP A 171 16.67 10.04 -0.59
C ASP A 171 16.98 11.23 -1.52
N ASN A 172 15.95 11.99 -1.87
CA ASN A 172 16.04 13.14 -2.79
C ASN A 172 15.76 14.45 -2.03
N GLY A 173 15.92 15.60 -2.68
CA GLY A 173 15.69 16.92 -2.07
C GLY A 173 16.70 17.98 -2.49
N CYS A 174 17.86 17.53 -3.00
CA CYS A 174 18.82 18.34 -3.76
C CYS A 174 18.57 18.19 -5.27
N VAL A 175 18.94 19.22 -6.05
CA VAL A 175 18.89 19.22 -7.53
C VAL A 175 17.51 18.80 -8.07
N VAL A 176 16.46 19.43 -7.55
CA VAL A 176 15.08 19.23 -8.02
C VAL A 176 14.66 20.49 -8.79
N ASP A 177 14.01 20.33 -9.94
CA ASP A 177 13.38 21.47 -10.62
C ASP A 177 12.19 21.98 -9.80
N PHE A 178 12.36 23.15 -9.18
CA PHE A 178 11.40 23.79 -8.27
C PHE A 178 10.10 24.23 -8.94
N ARG A 179 10.03 24.23 -10.27
CA ARG A 179 8.85 24.61 -11.05
C ARG A 179 8.21 23.43 -11.78
N GLY A 180 8.77 22.23 -11.62
CA GLY A 180 8.33 21.03 -12.32
C GLY A 180 7.41 20.14 -11.48
N ALA A 181 6.69 19.24 -12.16
CA ALA A 181 5.76 18.29 -11.55
C ALA A 181 6.40 17.40 -10.46
N ILE A 182 7.71 17.13 -10.57
CA ILE A 182 8.47 16.35 -9.57
C ILE A 182 8.46 17.04 -8.21
N PHE A 183 8.67 18.36 -8.18
CA PHE A 183 8.68 19.13 -6.94
C PHE A 183 7.29 19.18 -6.31
N ASP A 184 6.24 19.32 -7.11
CA ASP A 184 4.86 19.30 -6.62
C ASP A 184 4.47 17.93 -6.03
N ILE A 185 4.88 16.83 -6.67
CA ILE A 185 4.69 15.48 -6.12
C ILE A 185 5.45 15.33 -4.81
N LEU A 186 6.73 15.74 -4.75
CA LEU A 186 7.54 15.64 -3.54
C LEU A 186 6.92 16.40 -2.38
N LYS A 187 6.55 17.67 -2.62
CA LYS A 187 5.90 18.56 -1.66
C LYS A 187 4.58 17.98 -1.15
N ARG A 188 3.72 17.48 -2.06
CA ARG A 188 2.43 16.85 -1.70
C ARG A 188 2.62 15.55 -0.92
N THR A 189 3.60 14.73 -1.28
CA THR A 189 3.93 13.50 -0.57
C THR A 189 4.44 13.81 0.83
N ALA A 190 5.40 14.73 0.98
CA ALA A 190 5.90 15.17 2.28
C ALA A 190 4.77 15.72 3.17
N TRP A 191 3.85 16.51 2.61
CA TRP A 191 2.69 16.98 3.34
C TRP A 191 1.74 15.84 3.77
N GLY A 192 1.51 14.87 2.89
CA GLY A 192 0.71 13.68 3.20
C GLY A 192 1.28 12.86 4.35
N TYR A 193 2.61 12.72 4.43
CA TYR A 193 3.26 12.09 5.58
C TYR A 193 3.15 12.93 6.85
N ALA A 194 3.40 14.24 6.76
CA ALA A 194 3.35 15.14 7.91
C ALA A 194 1.94 15.25 8.53
N THR A 195 0.90 15.10 7.71
CA THR A 195 -0.51 15.20 8.12
C THR A 195 -1.24 13.87 8.18
N ASN A 196 -0.53 12.76 8.07
CA ASN A 196 -1.12 11.44 8.23
C ASN A 196 -1.76 11.34 9.63
N PRO A 197 -3.01 10.88 9.78
CA PRO A 197 -3.66 10.79 11.09
C PRO A 197 -2.92 9.89 12.10
N ASN A 198 -2.00 9.03 11.64
CA ASN A 198 -1.13 8.25 12.50
C ASN A 198 0.03 9.04 13.10
N MET A 199 0.30 10.26 12.61
CA MET A 199 1.29 11.17 13.19
C MET A 199 0.59 12.02 14.25
N GLY A 200 0.89 11.74 15.53
CA GLY A 200 0.50 12.60 16.64
C GLY A 200 1.42 13.81 16.77
N GLY A 201 2.66 13.71 16.28
CA GLY A 201 3.58 14.83 16.18
C GLY A 201 4.68 14.61 15.13
N VAL A 202 5.25 15.71 14.63
CA VAL A 202 6.24 15.70 13.55
C VAL A 202 7.39 16.65 13.86
N LEU A 203 8.62 16.16 13.69
CA LEU A 203 9.82 16.98 13.64
C LEU A 203 10.40 16.91 12.23
N MET A 204 10.46 18.04 11.51
CA MET A 204 11.09 18.13 10.20
C MET A 204 12.53 18.63 10.31
N VAL A 205 13.48 17.85 9.81
CA VAL A 205 14.91 18.14 9.84
C VAL A 205 15.40 18.36 8.42
N GLY A 206 16.11 19.47 8.19
CA GLY A 206 16.75 19.77 6.91
C GLY A 206 18.25 20.01 7.05
N LEU A 207 18.96 20.10 5.92
CA LEU A 207 20.36 20.50 5.96
C LEU A 207 20.47 22.02 6.09
N GLY A 208 19.71 22.75 5.28
CA GLY A 208 19.68 24.22 5.16
C GLY A 208 20.00 24.71 3.74
N CYS A 209 20.62 23.89 2.89
CA CYS A 209 21.00 24.27 1.52
C CYS A 209 20.30 23.46 0.42
N GLU A 210 19.39 22.54 0.78
CA GLU A 210 18.64 21.74 -0.16
C GLU A 210 17.70 22.57 -1.04
N GLY A 211 17.21 21.97 -2.11
CA GLY A 211 16.20 22.60 -2.94
C GLY A 211 14.81 22.62 -2.30
N PHE A 212 14.45 21.53 -1.63
CA PHE A 212 13.21 21.40 -0.86
C PHE A 212 13.33 22.08 0.51
N GLN A 213 13.31 23.40 0.50
CA GLN A 213 13.48 24.23 1.70
C GLN A 213 12.26 24.18 2.63
N ILE A 214 12.50 23.88 3.91
CA ILE A 214 11.47 23.82 4.96
C ILE A 214 10.63 25.11 5.05
N PRO A 215 11.21 26.34 5.02
CA PRO A 215 10.41 27.56 5.06
C PRO A 215 9.39 27.67 3.92
N ARG A 216 9.80 27.30 2.70
CA ARG A 216 8.90 27.30 1.53
C ARG A 216 7.82 26.22 1.63
N PHE A 217 8.15 25.06 2.20
CA PHE A 217 7.16 24.02 2.47
C PHE A 217 6.10 24.50 3.48
N LYS A 218 6.53 25.17 4.56
CA LYS A 218 5.64 25.76 5.56
C LYS A 218 4.74 26.84 4.95
N GLU A 219 5.30 27.72 4.13
CA GLU A 219 4.54 28.75 3.41
C GLU A 219 3.50 28.12 2.47
N ALA A 220 3.89 27.13 1.67
CA ALA A 220 3.01 26.49 0.69
C ALA A 220 1.78 25.81 1.30
N TYR A 221 1.87 25.35 2.56
CA TYR A 221 0.77 24.71 3.29
C TYR A 221 0.24 25.54 4.45
N ASN A 222 0.69 26.79 4.58
CA ASN A 222 0.33 27.70 5.67
C ASN A 222 0.51 27.08 7.07
N VAL A 223 1.68 26.49 7.32
CA VAL A 223 2.00 25.73 8.54
C VAL A 223 2.93 26.54 9.43
N THR A 224 2.51 26.77 10.67
CA THR A 224 3.35 27.32 11.72
C THR A 224 3.87 26.22 12.64
N GLU A 225 4.94 26.50 13.38
CA GLU A 225 5.34 25.57 14.44
C GLU A 225 4.29 25.54 15.54
N SER A 226 4.20 24.39 16.20
CA SER A 226 3.32 24.12 17.32
C SER A 226 3.98 23.09 18.24
N GLU A 227 3.30 22.74 19.31
CA GLU A 227 3.71 21.72 20.28
C GLU A 227 3.87 20.33 19.62
N THR A 228 3.15 20.08 18.52
CA THR A 228 3.18 18.83 17.76
C THR A 228 3.84 18.96 16.38
N PHE A 229 4.31 20.14 15.99
CA PHE A 229 5.04 20.33 14.73
C PHE A 229 6.24 21.26 14.93
N ARG A 230 7.45 20.73 14.83
CA ARG A 230 8.70 21.49 14.98
C ARG A 230 9.57 21.33 13.75
N THR A 231 10.41 22.32 13.47
CA THR A 231 11.36 22.25 12.37
C THR A 231 12.76 22.70 12.79
N MET A 232 13.79 22.20 12.11
CA MET A 232 15.17 22.62 12.35
C MET A 232 16.06 22.32 11.15
N THR A 233 17.15 23.07 11.01
CA THR A 233 18.19 22.81 10.01
C THR A 233 19.52 22.49 10.68
N ILE A 234 20.30 21.60 10.06
CA ILE A 234 21.59 21.17 10.59
C ILE A 234 22.61 22.33 10.60
N GLN A 235 22.59 23.15 9.55
CA GLN A 235 23.51 24.29 9.42
C GLN A 235 23.28 25.35 10.49
N GLU A 236 22.03 25.76 10.73
CA GLU A 236 21.70 26.78 11.74
C GLU A 236 21.91 26.26 13.17
N THR A 237 21.67 24.97 13.40
CA THR A 237 21.89 24.35 14.72
C THR A 237 23.38 24.12 15.03
N GLY A 238 24.26 24.27 14.04
CA GLY A 238 25.70 24.14 14.21
C GLY A 238 26.23 22.70 14.10
N GLY A 239 25.65 21.91 13.21
CA GLY A 239 26.15 20.59 12.82
C GLY A 239 25.43 19.40 13.46
N THR A 240 25.78 18.20 13.00
CA THR A 240 25.07 16.94 13.30
C THR A 240 24.85 16.70 14.79
N ARG A 241 25.89 16.74 15.62
CA ARG A 241 25.80 16.40 17.05
C ARG A 241 24.86 17.33 17.81
N LYS A 242 24.96 18.64 17.55
CA LYS A 242 24.08 19.65 18.16
C LYS A 242 22.64 19.48 17.70
N THR A 243 22.45 19.18 16.41
CA THR A 243 21.12 18.95 15.84
C THR A 243 20.45 17.72 16.43
N VAL A 244 21.18 16.62 16.63
CA VAL A 244 20.62 15.43 17.30
C VAL A 244 20.17 15.77 18.72
N ALA A 245 21.00 16.48 19.50
CA ALA A 245 20.64 16.89 20.86
C ALA A 245 19.40 17.81 20.88
N ALA A 246 19.33 18.80 19.98
CA ALA A 246 18.19 19.68 19.83
C ALA A 246 16.92 18.92 19.39
N GLY A 247 17.05 17.97 18.47
CA GLY A 247 15.95 17.11 18.02
C GLY A 247 15.38 16.26 19.14
N VAL A 248 16.24 15.65 19.97
CA VAL A 248 15.81 14.88 21.14
C VAL A 248 15.11 15.76 22.18
N ALA A 249 15.59 16.99 22.39
CA ALA A 249 14.95 17.95 23.27
C ALA A 249 13.55 18.36 22.74
N ALA A 250 13.45 18.68 21.45
CA ALA A 250 12.17 19.02 20.81
C ALA A 250 11.16 17.85 20.88
N VAL A 251 11.61 16.61 20.67
CA VAL A 251 10.75 15.42 20.86
C VAL A 251 10.30 15.32 22.31
N ARG A 252 11.20 15.52 23.28
CA ARG A 252 10.85 15.46 24.71
C ARG A 252 9.77 16.47 25.09
N GLU A 253 9.85 17.70 24.56
CA GLU A 253 8.82 18.73 24.73
C GLU A 253 7.48 18.32 24.09
N MET A 254 7.51 17.58 22.99
CA MET A 254 6.33 17.12 22.25
C MET A 254 5.59 15.95 22.93
N LEU A 255 6.28 15.13 23.72
CA LEU A 255 5.70 13.90 24.30
C LEU A 255 4.41 14.12 25.09
N PRO A 256 4.30 15.10 26.02
CA PRO A 256 3.07 15.30 26.79
C PRO A 256 1.85 15.61 25.91
N HIS A 257 2.04 16.39 24.85
CA HIS A 257 0.97 16.78 23.93
C HIS A 257 0.49 15.62 23.07
N VAL A 258 1.42 14.82 22.54
CA VAL A 258 1.09 13.64 21.74
C VAL A 258 0.42 12.56 22.61
N ASN A 259 0.88 12.40 23.84
CA ASN A 259 0.34 11.43 24.79
C ASN A 259 -1.04 11.81 25.36
N ALA A 260 -1.42 13.09 25.31
CA ALA A 260 -2.74 13.53 25.75
C ALA A 260 -3.88 13.00 24.86
N VAL A 261 -3.58 12.59 23.62
CA VAL A 261 -4.57 11.97 22.73
C VAL A 261 -4.68 10.49 23.05
N MET A 262 -5.83 10.10 23.61
CA MET A 262 -6.15 8.71 23.95
C MET A 262 -6.97 8.05 22.84
N ARG A 263 -6.98 6.71 22.84
CA ARG A 263 -7.90 5.98 21.96
C ARG A 263 -9.34 6.21 22.39
N GLU A 264 -10.21 6.33 21.41
CA GLU A 264 -11.66 6.35 21.57
C GLU A 264 -12.35 5.48 20.53
N THR A 265 -13.57 5.06 20.82
CA THR A 265 -14.40 4.29 19.89
C THR A 265 -14.80 5.17 18.70
N CYS A 266 -14.33 4.80 17.51
CA CYS A 266 -14.61 5.47 16.23
C CYS A 266 -15.36 4.54 15.27
N HIS A 267 -16.19 5.08 14.39
CA HIS A 267 -16.83 4.30 13.32
C HIS A 267 -15.80 3.81 12.31
N ALA A 268 -15.97 2.59 11.79
CA ALA A 268 -15.09 2.02 10.78
C ALA A 268 -15.08 2.82 9.46
N SER A 269 -16.10 3.67 9.22
CA SER A 269 -16.14 4.61 8.11
C SER A 269 -15.01 5.65 8.13
N GLU A 270 -14.36 5.87 9.28
CA GLU A 270 -13.21 6.76 9.42
C GLU A 270 -11.89 6.14 8.94
N LEU A 271 -11.87 4.83 8.66
CA LEU A 271 -10.68 4.14 8.17
C LEU A 271 -10.40 4.52 6.71
N VAL A 272 -9.12 4.75 6.42
CA VAL A 272 -8.60 4.83 5.05
C VAL A 272 -7.75 3.60 4.80
N VAL A 273 -8.27 2.67 3.99
CA VAL A 273 -7.60 1.40 3.66
C VAL A 273 -7.05 1.48 2.25
N ALA A 274 -5.74 1.26 2.11
CA ALA A 274 -5.08 1.14 0.81
C ALA A 274 -4.76 -0.34 0.54
N LEU A 275 -4.98 -0.78 -0.70
CA LEU A 275 -4.66 -2.13 -1.16
C LEU A 275 -3.53 -2.03 -2.19
N GLN A 276 -2.57 -2.95 -2.12
CA GLN A 276 -1.51 -3.09 -3.11
C GLN A 276 -1.28 -4.57 -3.44
N CYS A 277 -0.90 -4.83 -4.69
CA CYS A 277 -0.28 -6.10 -5.06
C CYS A 277 1.22 -5.99 -4.80
N GLY A 278 1.85 -7.10 -4.39
CA GLY A 278 3.29 -7.18 -4.15
C GLY A 278 4.13 -7.26 -5.42
#